data_AF-C0W0S1-F1
#
_entry.id   AF-C0W0S1-F1
#
_cell.length_a   1.000
_cell.length_b   1.000
_cell.length_c   1.000
_cell.angle_alpha   90.00
_cell.angle_beta   90.00
_cell.angle_gamma   90.00
#
_symmetry.space_group_name_H-M   'P 1'
#
loop_
_entity.id
_entity.type
_entity.pdbx_description
1 polymer ?
#
loop_
_entity_poly.entity_id
_entity_poly.type
_entity_poly.pdbx_seq_one_letter_code
_entity_poly.pdbx_strand_id
1 'polypeptide(L)'
;MVFLAFGFGILCAIGALYLRRDTPGSRAWQGQNGMIDERFAFLFLPAFAMALLGLGLVSAGGLSRSIPWLFWTLTVIGLPFAVVGLGGALVGLFGKTAPAWLLPRWYKNQRKH
;
A
#
# COMPACT_ATOMS: atom_id res chain seq x y z
N MET A 1 -6.77 -1.49 18.85
CA MET A 1 -5.54 -1.41 18.02
C MET A 1 -5.66 -2.16 16.70
N VAL A 2 -6.05 -3.45 16.69
CA VAL A 2 -6.24 -4.25 15.46
C VAL A 2 -7.20 -3.62 14.45
N PHE A 3 -8.39 -3.20 14.90
CA PHE A 3 -9.38 -2.55 14.04
C PHE A 3 -8.93 -1.20 13.46
N LEU A 4 -8.08 -0.47 14.19
CA LEU A 4 -7.52 0.80 13.72
C LEU A 4 -6.49 0.56 12.60
N ALA A 5 -5.59 -0.41 12.78
CA ALA A 5 -4.63 -0.80 11.74
C ALA A 5 -5.34 -1.30 10.48
N PHE A 6 -6.36 -2.15 10.65
CA PHE A 6 -7.13 -2.68 9.52
C PHE A 6 -7.92 -1.58 8.79
N GLY A 7 -8.61 -0.71 9.53
CA GLY A 7 -9.36 0.42 8.95
C GLY A 7 -8.45 1.41 8.23
N PHE A 8 -7.32 1.78 8.83
CA PHE A 8 -6.34 2.67 8.21
C PHE A 8 -5.69 2.03 6.98
N GLY A 9 -5.40 0.72 7.04
CA GLY A 9 -4.92 -0.05 5.89
C GLY A 9 -5.87 -0.02 4.71
N ILE A 10 -7.19 -0.17 4.96
CA ILE A 10 -8.23 -0.05 3.92
C ILE A 10 -8.25 1.36 3.34
N LEU A 11 -8.21 2.41 4.17
CA LEU A 11 -8.21 3.80 3.69
C LEU A 11 -6.98 4.08 2.82
N CYS A 12 -5.79 3.63 3.23
CA CYS A 12 -4.58 3.74 2.42
C CYS A 12 -4.69 2.94 1.11
N ALA A 13 -5.31 1.76 1.11
CA ALA A 13 -5.53 0.97 -0.09
C ALA A 13 -6.49 1.69 -1.06
N ILE A 14 -7.57 2.28 -0.54
CA ILE A 14 -8.51 3.09 -1.34
C ILE A 14 -7.79 4.30 -1.94
N GLY A 15 -7.00 5.02 -1.14
CA GLY A 15 -6.18 6.15 -1.62
C GLY A 15 -5.19 5.73 -2.70
N ALA A 16 -4.51 4.60 -2.53
CA ALA A 16 -3.59 4.04 -3.52
C ALA A 16 -4.30 3.65 -4.84
N LEU A 17 -5.51 3.08 -4.76
CA LEU A 17 -6.33 2.76 -5.94
C LEU A 17 -6.83 4.03 -6.63
N TYR A 18 -7.22 5.04 -5.85
CA TYR A 18 -7.65 6.33 -6.36
C TYR A 18 -6.54 7.02 -7.15
N LEU A 19 -5.30 7.03 -6.63
CA LEU A 19 -4.12 7.60 -7.30
C LEU A 19 -3.76 6.87 -8.61
N ARG A 20 -4.15 5.60 -8.77
CA ARG A 20 -3.93 4.84 -10.01
C ARG A 20 -4.94 5.17 -11.11
N ARG A 21 -6.10 5.74 -10.77
CA ARG A 21 -7.12 6.14 -11.75
C ARG A 21 -6.81 7.53 -12.30
N ASP A 22 -7.06 7.71 -13.58
CA ASP A 22 -6.89 9.00 -14.23
C ASP A 22 -8.07 9.93 -13.90
N THR A 23 -7.93 10.70 -12.82
CA THR A 23 -8.96 11.63 -12.32
C THR A 23 -8.38 13.01 -12.04
N PRO A 24 -9.19 14.09 -12.05
CA PRO A 24 -8.71 15.44 -11.74
C PRO A 24 -8.01 15.51 -10.37
N GLY A 25 -8.54 14.79 -9.37
CA GLY A 25 -7.94 14.69 -8.04
C GLY A 25 -6.59 13.98 -8.06
N SER A 26 -6.42 12.88 -8.81
CA SER A 26 -5.11 12.23 -8.95
C SER A 26 -4.06 13.12 -9.64
N ARG A 27 -4.48 13.94 -10.61
CA ARG A 27 -3.63 14.91 -11.31
C ARG A 27 -3.34 16.14 -10.46
N ALA A 28 -4.20 16.50 -9.50
CA ALA A 28 -3.94 17.62 -8.59
C ALA A 28 -2.71 17.39 -7.70
N TRP A 29 -2.31 16.12 -7.51
CA TRP A 29 -1.07 15.76 -6.80
C TRP A 29 0.18 15.88 -7.69
N GLN A 30 -0.01 16.20 -8.97
CA GLN A 30 1.03 16.47 -9.95
C GLN A 30 1.44 17.95 -9.85
N GLY A 31 2.65 18.19 -9.37
CA GLY A 31 3.30 19.49 -9.39
C GLY A 31 4.06 19.73 -10.70
N GLN A 32 4.82 20.84 -10.76
CA GLN A 32 5.58 21.26 -11.95
C GLN A 32 6.62 20.24 -12.44
N ASN A 33 7.14 19.37 -11.56
CA ASN A 33 8.17 18.37 -11.89
C ASN A 33 7.65 16.92 -11.87
N GLY A 34 6.32 16.72 -11.96
CA GLY A 34 5.67 15.42 -11.74
C GLY A 34 4.97 15.35 -10.39
N MET A 35 4.59 14.16 -9.92
CA MET A 35 3.96 14.02 -8.60
C MET A 35 4.89 14.54 -7.50
N ILE A 36 4.36 15.38 -6.60
CA ILE A 36 5.10 16.07 -5.52
C ILE A 36 5.94 15.08 -4.69
N ASP A 37 5.45 13.84 -4.54
CA ASP A 37 6.23 12.69 -4.08
C ASP A 37 5.70 11.37 -4.68
N GLU A 38 6.22 11.00 -5.86
CA GLU A 38 5.86 9.76 -6.56
C GLU A 38 6.07 8.50 -5.71
N ARG A 39 7.12 8.49 -4.88
CA ARG A 39 7.47 7.30 -4.07
C ARG A 39 6.45 7.16 -2.96
N PHE A 40 6.11 8.27 -2.31
CA PHE A 40 5.06 8.29 -1.31
C PHE A 40 3.72 7.82 -1.89
N ALA A 41 3.31 8.38 -3.03
CA ALA A 41 2.02 8.12 -3.66
C ALA A 41 1.88 6.69 -4.22
N PHE A 42 2.89 6.19 -4.94
CA PHE A 42 2.77 4.96 -5.72
C PHE A 42 3.47 3.75 -5.13
N LEU A 43 4.36 3.92 -4.16
CA LEU A 43 5.10 2.83 -3.53
C LEU A 43 4.80 2.73 -2.03
N PHE A 44 4.99 3.81 -1.28
CA PHE A 44 4.77 3.82 0.17
C PHE A 44 3.30 3.58 0.52
N LEU A 45 2.36 4.40 0.05
CA LEU A 45 0.94 4.30 0.39
C LEU A 45 0.34 2.89 0.17
N PRO A 46 0.52 2.27 -1.01
CA PRO A 46 0.02 0.91 -1.23
C PRO A 46 0.77 -0.14 -0.39
N ALA A 47 2.09 -0.02 -0.24
CA ALA A 47 2.86 -0.98 0.55
C ALA A 47 2.54 -0.88 2.05
N PHE A 48 2.35 0.34 2.55
CA PHE A 48 1.92 0.62 3.91
C PHE A 48 0.50 0.10 4.17
N ALA A 49 -0.41 0.28 3.22
CA ALA A 49 -1.74 -0.34 3.26
C ALA A 49 -1.65 -1.87 3.39
N MET A 50 -0.80 -2.49 2.57
CA MET A 50 -0.56 -3.94 2.58
C MET A 50 0.06 -4.41 3.90
N ALA A 51 0.99 -3.63 4.46
CA ALA A 51 1.61 -3.89 5.75
C ALA A 51 0.58 -3.92 6.88
N LEU A 52 -0.27 -2.88 6.92
CA LEU A 52 -1.32 -2.75 7.93
C LEU A 52 -2.40 -3.83 7.80
N LEU A 53 -2.79 -4.18 6.58
CA LEU A 53 -3.68 -5.32 6.32
C LEU A 53 -3.06 -6.63 6.81
N GLY A 54 -1.79 -6.88 6.49
CA GLY A 54 -1.07 -8.07 6.93
C GLY A 54 -0.98 -8.18 8.45
N LEU A 55 -0.58 -7.09 9.12
CA LEU A 55 -0.55 -7.01 10.58
C LEU A 55 -1.94 -7.17 11.20
N GLY A 56 -2.96 -6.61 10.57
CA GLY A 56 -4.35 -6.77 10.99
C GLY A 56 -4.82 -8.23 10.89
N LEU A 57 -4.47 -8.93 9.80
CA LEU A 57 -4.78 -10.36 9.63
C LEU A 57 -4.04 -11.25 10.62
N VAL A 58 -2.74 -11.03 10.84
CA VAL A 58 -1.97 -11.78 11.86
C VAL A 58 -2.55 -11.55 13.25
N SER A 59 -2.90 -10.30 13.57
CA SER A 59 -3.53 -9.97 14.85
C SER A 59 -4.90 -10.61 15.00
N ALA A 60 -5.71 -10.63 13.94
CA ALA A 60 -7.00 -11.33 13.92
C ALA A 60 -6.83 -12.84 14.10
N GLY A 61 -5.82 -13.44 13.47
CA GLY A 61 -5.43 -14.83 13.71
C GLY A 61 -5.15 -15.08 15.19
N GLY A 62 -4.36 -14.21 15.83
CA GLY A 62 -4.07 -14.28 17.27
C GLY A 62 -5.32 -14.24 18.18
N LEU A 63 -6.36 -13.51 17.78
CA LEU A 63 -7.66 -13.49 18.48
C LEU A 63 -8.46 -14.79 18.28
N SER A 64 -8.24 -15.49 17.17
CA SER A 64 -8.90 -16.75 16.81
C SER A 64 -8.14 -18.01 17.22
N ARG A 65 -7.22 -17.93 18.18
CA ARG A 65 -6.39 -19.08 18.64
C ARG A 65 -7.20 -20.31 19.08
N SER A 66 -8.44 -20.13 19.54
CA SER A 66 -9.36 -21.22 19.89
C SER A 66 -9.82 -22.06 18.68
N ILE A 67 -9.63 -21.55 17.46
CA ILE A 67 -10.00 -22.20 16.21
C ILE A 67 -8.71 -22.39 15.39
N PRO A 68 -8.03 -23.55 15.49
CA PRO A 68 -6.69 -23.73 14.95
C PRO A 68 -6.57 -23.47 13.45
N TRP A 69 -7.54 -23.94 12.66
CA TRP A 69 -7.53 -23.73 11.21
C TRP A 69 -7.63 -22.25 10.86
N LEU A 70 -8.47 -21.47 11.57
CA LEU A 70 -8.66 -20.05 11.31
C LEU A 70 -7.41 -19.25 11.70
N PHE A 71 -6.78 -19.59 12.83
CA PHE A 71 -5.49 -19.02 13.23
C PHE A 71 -4.43 -19.20 12.14
N TRP A 72 -4.26 -20.44 11.65
CA TRP A 72 -3.25 -20.74 10.64
C TRP A 72 -3.54 -20.03 9.32
N THR A 73 -4.78 -20.05 8.83
CA THR A 73 -5.15 -19.39 7.58
C THR A 73 -4.87 -17.89 7.63
N LEU A 74 -5.30 -17.21 8.69
CA LEU A 74 -5.10 -15.77 8.84
C LEU A 74 -3.64 -15.39 9.01
N THR A 75 -2.86 -16.20 9.75
CA THR A 75 -1.43 -15.94 9.99
C THR A 75 -0.60 -16.20 8.74
N VAL A 76 -0.83 -17.32 8.05
CA VAL A 76 -0.09 -17.70 6.83
C VAL A 76 -0.35 -16.71 5.69
N ILE A 77 -1.55 -16.12 5.60
CA ILE A 77 -1.85 -15.08 4.61
C ILE A 77 -1.34 -13.71 5.09
N GLY A 78 -1.59 -13.35 6.34
CA GLY A 78 -1.26 -12.03 6.86
C GLY A 78 0.24 -11.75 6.94
N LEU A 79 1.04 -12.76 7.25
CA LEU A 79 2.47 -12.58 7.48
C LEU A 79 3.25 -12.21 6.21
N PRO A 80 3.04 -12.86 5.05
CA PRO A 80 3.59 -12.40 3.77
C PRO A 80 3.18 -10.97 3.41
N PHE A 81 1.90 -10.61 3.64
CA PHE A 81 1.41 -9.25 3.37
C PHE A 81 2.10 -8.21 4.25
N ALA A 82 2.30 -8.53 5.53
CA ALA A 82 3.01 -7.68 6.47
C ALA A 82 4.47 -7.47 6.06
N VAL A 83 5.18 -8.55 5.72
CA VAL A 83 6.61 -8.51 5.35
C VAL A 83 6.81 -7.74 4.04
N VAL A 84 6.05 -8.09 3.00
CA VAL A 84 6.15 -7.43 1.69
C VAL A 84 5.73 -5.96 1.79
N GLY A 85 4.66 -5.68 2.53
CA GLY A 85 4.19 -4.32 2.75
C GLY A 85 5.19 -3.45 3.50
N LEU A 86 5.79 -3.97 4.59
CA LEU A 86 6.82 -3.25 5.34
C LEU A 86 8.06 -2.99 4.48
N GLY A 87 8.53 -4.01 3.74
CA GLY A 87 9.65 -3.84 2.83
C GLY A 87 9.37 -2.77 1.76
N GLY A 88 8.20 -2.82 1.12
CA GLY A 88 7.80 -1.82 0.13
C GLY A 88 7.63 -0.42 0.72
N ALA A 89 7.12 -0.31 1.95
CA ALA A 89 6.97 0.98 2.64
C ALA A 89 8.34 1.61 2.95
N LEU A 90 9.30 0.81 3.44
CA LEU A 90 10.66 1.28 3.68
C LEU A 90 11.34 1.73 2.38
N VAL A 91 11.19 0.97 1.29
CA VAL A 91 11.70 1.41 -0.03
C VAL A 91 10.98 2.66 -0.52
N GLY A 92 9.70 2.82 -0.23
CA GLY A 92 8.95 4.05 -0.53
C GLY A 92 9.47 5.28 0.20
N LEU A 93 9.87 5.13 1.47
CA LEU A 93 10.40 6.23 2.29
C LEU A 93 11.86 6.56 1.98
N PHE A 94 12.70 5.55 1.76
CA PHE A 94 14.17 5.72 1.68
C PHE A 94 14.77 5.47 0.29
N GLY A 95 14.02 4.89 -0.63
CA GLY A 95 14.50 4.58 -1.99
C GLY A 95 14.70 5.83 -2.84
N LYS A 96 15.55 5.77 -3.89
CA LYS A 96 15.91 6.92 -4.75
C LYS A 96 14.97 7.19 -5.93
N THR A 97 14.12 6.24 -6.32
CA THR A 97 13.18 6.42 -7.44
C THR A 97 12.08 5.36 -7.35
N ALA A 98 10.84 5.74 -7.66
CA ALA A 98 9.78 4.76 -7.82
C ALA A 98 10.07 3.91 -9.06
N PRO A 99 9.95 2.57 -9.00
CA PRO A 99 10.18 1.72 -10.15
C PRO A 99 9.20 2.05 -11.27
N ALA A 100 9.70 2.17 -12.50
CA ALA A 100 8.86 2.55 -13.65
C ALA A 100 7.67 1.60 -13.83
N TRP A 101 7.79 0.31 -13.51
CA TRP A 101 6.69 -0.65 -13.64
C TRP A 101 5.52 -0.39 -12.67
N LEU A 102 5.75 0.25 -11.51
CA LEU A 102 4.71 0.61 -10.54
C LEU A 102 3.89 1.83 -10.95
N LEU A 103 4.45 2.71 -11.79
CA LEU A 103 3.79 3.93 -12.21
C LEU A 103 2.56 3.62 -13.11
N PRO A 104 1.43 4.30 -12.90
CA PRO A 104 0.23 4.10 -13.70
C PRO A 104 0.45 4.57 -15.15
N ARG A 105 -0.31 3.99 -16.08
CA ARG A 105 -0.16 4.25 -17.53
C ARG A 105 -0.36 5.72 -17.89
N TRP A 106 -1.33 6.38 -17.26
CA TRP A 106 -1.62 7.80 -17.49
C TRP A 106 -0.38 8.67 -17.16
N TYR A 107 0.34 8.33 -16.09
CA TYR A 107 1.55 9.04 -15.68
C TYR A 107 2.73 8.81 -16.64
N LYS A 108 2.90 7.57 -17.11
CA LYS A 108 3.93 7.20 -18.08
C LYS A 108 3.77 7.90 -19.43
N ASN A 109 2.53 8.02 -19.91
CA ASN A 109 2.25 8.63 -21.21
C ASN A 109 2.56 10.13 -21.21
N GLN A 110 2.43 10.81 -20.07
CA GLN A 110 2.74 12.23 -19.98
C GLN A 110 4.24 12.52 -19.86
N ARG A 111 5.05 11.64 -19.26
CA ARG A 111 6.53 11.79 -19.21
C ARG A 111 7.23 11.67 -20.58
N LYS A 112 6.52 11.18 -21.60
CA LYS A 112 7.08 11.00 -22.95
C LYS A 112 6.98 12.25 -23.83
N HIS A 113 6.21 13.25 -23.39
CA HIS A 113 6.01 14.53 -24.06
C HIS A 113 6.71 15.63 -23.26
#